data_AF-A0A533YAL9-F1
#
_entry.id   AF-A0A533YAL9-F1
#
_cell.length_a   1.000
_cell.length_b   1.000
_cell.length_c   1.000
_cell.angle_alpha   90.00
_cell.angle_beta   90.00
_cell.angle_gamma   90.00
#
_symmetry.space_group_name_H-M   'P 1'
#
loop_
_entity.id
_entity.type
_entity.pdbx_description
1 polymer ?
#
loop_
_entity_poly.entity_id
_entity_poly.type
_entity_poly.pdbx_seq_one_letter_code
_entity_poly.pdbx_strand_id
1 'polypeptide(L)'
;MVSGTVSPRPRAAIIRSVLRCPVRYVANMLFQYRVVPDARKRRTCEKRFVVFNAESPDGAFRRALRLGKARQHRYRNVSGGMVYVEFLGLIDLLELDSVCEPDEVWYSMFATTNPHRLIAPMKKLAVFMDVPGSIGAAIWASPAPPKLRRRKP
;
A
#
# COMPACT_ATOMS: atom_id res chain seq x y z
N MET A 1 -65.13 19.54 18.80
CA MET A 1 -64.12 18.90 19.67
C MET A 1 -63.31 17.94 18.83
N VAL A 2 -62.01 18.19 18.70
CA VAL A 2 -61.07 17.41 17.90
C VAL A 2 -60.54 16.27 18.75
N SER A 3 -60.57 15.03 18.25
CA SER A 3 -59.71 13.97 18.78
C SER A 3 -59.35 13.03 17.64
N GLY A 4 -58.19 13.30 17.03
CA GLY A 4 -57.56 12.43 16.05
C GLY A 4 -56.61 11.49 16.77
N THR A 5 -56.91 10.19 16.74
CA THR A 5 -55.99 9.13 17.18
C THR A 5 -55.16 8.67 15.99
N VAL A 6 -53.97 9.27 15.85
CA VAL A 6 -52.97 8.86 14.86
C VAL A 6 -52.32 7.56 15.34
N SER A 7 -52.52 6.50 14.56
CA SER A 7 -51.86 5.20 14.65
C SER A 7 -50.32 5.33 14.75
N PRO A 8 -49.64 4.64 15.69
CA PRO A 8 -48.18 4.60 15.69
C PRO A 8 -47.70 3.67 14.57
N ARG A 9 -47.25 4.23 13.45
CA ARG A 9 -46.45 3.47 12.47
C ARG A 9 -45.06 3.19 13.08
N PRO A 10 -44.45 2.02 12.86
CA PRO A 10 -43.15 1.68 13.41
C PRO A 10 -42.05 2.48 12.69
N ARG A 11 -41.69 3.65 13.25
CA ARG A 11 -40.65 4.54 12.69
C ARG A 11 -39.21 4.13 13.03
N ALA A 12 -39.00 3.08 13.84
CA ALA A 12 -37.67 2.70 14.32
C ALA A 12 -36.98 1.60 13.49
N ALA A 13 -37.69 0.89 12.60
CA ALA A 13 -37.15 -0.27 11.89
C ALA A 13 -36.61 0.02 10.47
N ILE A 14 -36.75 1.25 9.96
CA ILE A 14 -36.47 1.60 8.55
C ILE A 14 -35.13 2.36 8.36
N ILE A 15 -34.44 2.75 9.45
CA ILE A 15 -33.14 3.47 9.36
C ILE A 15 -31.98 2.57 9.81
N ARG A 16 -31.94 1.33 9.32
CA ARG A 16 -30.72 0.48 9.36
C ARG A 16 -30.39 -0.16 8.01
N SER A 17 -31.10 0.23 6.94
CA SER A 17 -30.74 -0.07 5.55
C SER A 17 -30.00 1.09 4.88
N VAL A 18 -29.48 2.05 5.66
CA VAL A 18 -28.60 3.11 5.16
C VAL A 18 -27.43 2.43 4.45
N LEU A 19 -27.35 2.67 3.14
CA LEU A 19 -26.29 2.28 2.23
C LEU A 19 -24.97 2.11 2.98
N ARG A 20 -24.51 0.87 3.16
CA ARG A 20 -23.14 0.62 3.62
C ARG A 20 -22.23 1.09 2.50
N CYS A 21 -21.89 2.38 2.51
CA CYS A 21 -20.79 2.88 1.70
C CYS A 21 -19.57 2.01 2.04
N PRO A 22 -18.95 1.34 1.05
CA PRO A 22 -17.84 0.45 1.33
C PRO A 22 -16.74 1.21 2.06
N VAL A 23 -16.34 0.72 3.22
CA VAL A 23 -15.29 1.34 4.03
C VAL A 23 -13.97 1.20 3.28
N ARG A 24 -13.20 2.29 3.25
CA ARG A 24 -11.90 2.33 2.59
C ARG A 24 -10.87 1.74 3.56
N TYR A 25 -10.01 0.88 3.05
CA TYR A 25 -8.90 0.30 3.76
C TYR A 25 -7.62 0.54 2.99
N VAL A 26 -6.50 0.51 3.68
CA VAL A 26 -5.18 0.46 3.07
C VAL A 26 -4.39 -0.70 3.65
N ALA A 27 -3.87 -1.56 2.77
CA ALA A 27 -2.96 -2.62 3.14
C ALA A 27 -1.51 -2.21 2.89
N ASN A 28 -0.67 -2.35 3.92
CA ASN A 28 0.78 -2.27 3.80
C ASN A 28 1.33 -3.67 3.49
N MET A 29 1.60 -3.94 2.22
CA MET A 29 2.02 -5.25 1.71
C MET A 29 3.55 -5.35 1.63
N LEU A 30 4.11 -6.52 1.95
CA LEU A 30 5.53 -6.81 1.80
C LEU A 30 5.78 -7.74 0.61
N PHE A 31 6.63 -7.29 -0.30
CA PHE A 31 7.14 -8.11 -1.41
C PHE A 31 8.64 -8.31 -1.28
N GLN A 32 9.13 -9.46 -1.74
CA GLN A 32 10.54 -9.77 -1.89
C GLN A 32 10.89 -9.90 -3.38
N TYR A 33 12.05 -9.37 -3.74
CA TYR A 33 12.66 -9.50 -5.06
C TYR A 33 13.82 -10.48 -4.97
N ARG A 34 13.71 -11.63 -5.65
CA ARG A 34 14.73 -12.67 -5.69
C ARG A 34 15.30 -12.81 -7.09
N VAL A 35 16.62 -12.65 -7.22
CA VAL A 35 17.35 -12.82 -8.49
C VAL A 35 18.07 -14.17 -8.47
N VAL A 36 17.83 -15.02 -9.46
CA VAL A 36 18.53 -16.32 -9.60
C VAL A 36 19.80 -16.12 -10.45
N PRO A 37 20.97 -16.72 -10.08
CA PRO A 37 21.21 -17.68 -8.99
C PRO A 37 21.63 -17.06 -7.65
N ASP A 38 21.58 -15.74 -7.50
CA ASP A 38 22.16 -15.01 -6.36
C ASP A 38 21.27 -15.07 -5.10
N ALA A 39 21.10 -16.28 -4.56
CA ALA A 39 20.26 -16.57 -3.39
C ALA A 39 20.90 -16.17 -2.04
N ARG A 40 22.17 -15.72 -2.03
CA ARG A 40 22.97 -15.50 -0.82
C ARG A 40 23.06 -14.04 -0.35
N LYS A 41 22.39 -13.08 -1.02
CA LYS A 41 22.44 -11.65 -0.66
C LYS A 41 21.26 -11.20 0.21
N ARG A 42 21.45 -10.06 0.90
CA ARG A 42 20.39 -9.31 1.59
C ARG A 42 19.17 -9.21 0.66
N ARG A 43 18.00 -9.58 1.18
CA ARG A 43 16.75 -9.59 0.40
C ARG A 43 16.36 -8.15 0.05
N THR A 44 16.18 -7.87 -1.23
CA THR A 44 15.54 -6.62 -1.66
C THR A 44 14.05 -6.76 -1.43
N CYS A 45 13.48 -5.89 -0.60
CA CYS A 45 12.06 -5.91 -0.28
C CYS A 45 11.40 -4.58 -0.64
N GLU A 46 10.13 -4.65 -1.02
CA GLU A 46 9.28 -3.50 -1.29
C GLU A 46 8.13 -3.50 -0.28
N LYS A 47 7.88 -2.35 0.33
CA LYS A 47 6.61 -2.07 1.00
C LYS A 47 5.69 -1.39 0.00
N ARG A 48 4.48 -1.93 -0.17
CA ARG A 48 3.49 -1.39 -1.09
C ARG A 48 2.19 -1.10 -0.36
N PHE A 49 1.77 0.15 -0.37
CA PHE A 49 0.47 0.57 0.15
C PHE A 49 -0.59 0.42 -0.93
N VAL A 50 -1.69 -0.27 -0.61
CA VAL A 50 -2.80 -0.49 -1.56
C VAL A 50 -4.10 -0.11 -0.89
N VAL A 51 -4.70 0.96 -1.39
CA VAL A 51 -6.04 1.40 -0.99
C VAL A 51 -7.09 0.56 -1.73
N PHE A 52 -8.12 0.10 -1.02
CA PHE A 52 -9.27 -0.58 -1.59
C PHE A 52 -10.46 -0.52 -0.65
N ASN A 53 -11.65 -0.86 -1.16
CA ASN A 53 -12.86 -0.88 -0.34
C ASN A 53 -13.22 -2.30 0.13
N ALA A 54 -13.79 -2.42 1.32
CA ALA A 54 -14.37 -3.65 1.83
C ALA A 54 -15.56 -3.37 2.76
N GLU A 55 -16.36 -4.40 3.01
CA GLU A 55 -17.57 -4.30 3.85
C GLU A 55 -17.30 -4.55 5.33
N SER A 56 -16.15 -5.12 5.66
CA SER A 56 -15.72 -5.42 7.03
C SER A 56 -14.20 -5.61 7.11
N PRO A 57 -13.61 -5.53 8.32
CA PRO A 57 -12.19 -5.81 8.53
C PRO A 57 -11.76 -7.21 8.03
N ASP A 58 -12.56 -8.25 8.28
CA ASP A 58 -12.27 -9.61 7.79
C ASP A 58 -12.34 -9.70 6.26
N GLY A 59 -13.29 -8.98 5.64
CA GLY A 59 -13.38 -8.83 4.20
C GLY A 59 -12.15 -8.13 3.63
N ALA A 60 -11.68 -7.08 4.32
CA ALA A 60 -10.50 -6.33 3.96
C ALA A 60 -9.23 -7.17 4.02
N PHE A 61 -9.05 -7.93 5.10
CA PHE A 61 -7.91 -8.84 5.27
C PHE A 61 -7.84 -9.89 4.16
N ARG A 62 -8.95 -10.60 3.90
CA ARG A 62 -9.02 -11.60 2.83
C ARG A 62 -8.77 -10.97 1.45
N ARG A 63 -9.32 -9.78 1.21
CA ARG A 63 -9.10 -9.03 -0.04
C ARG A 63 -7.64 -8.63 -0.20
N ALA A 64 -7.01 -8.11 0.84
CA ALA A 64 -5.59 -7.72 0.82
C ALA A 64 -4.67 -8.91 0.51
N LEU A 65 -4.88 -10.06 1.15
CA LEU A 65 -4.12 -11.28 0.84
C LEU A 65 -4.28 -11.74 -0.60
N ARG A 66 -5.50 -11.71 -1.14
CA ARG A 66 -5.79 -12.05 -2.53
C ARG A 66 -5.10 -11.09 -3.50
N LEU A 67 -5.15 -9.78 -3.22
CA LEU A 67 -4.47 -8.75 -4.01
C LEU A 67 -2.95 -8.94 -3.99
N GLY A 68 -2.36 -9.24 -2.83
CA GLY A 68 -0.93 -9.52 -2.70
C GLY A 68 -0.50 -10.73 -3.52
N LYS A 69 -1.21 -11.86 -3.36
CA LYS A 69 -0.94 -13.10 -4.11
C LYS A 69 -1.05 -12.91 -5.62
N ALA A 70 -2.05 -12.16 -6.09
CA ALA A 70 -2.27 -11.89 -7.51
C ALA A 70 -1.20 -10.98 -8.14
N ARG A 71 -0.41 -10.26 -7.32
CA ARG A 71 0.66 -9.36 -7.79
C ARG A 71 2.03 -10.03 -7.87
N GLN A 72 2.11 -11.30 -7.52
CA GLN A 72 3.33 -12.08 -7.72
C GLN A 72 3.58 -12.29 -9.22
N HIS A 73 4.81 -12.08 -9.66
CA HIS A 73 5.17 -12.22 -11.06
C HIS A 73 6.69 -12.42 -11.20
N ARG A 74 7.15 -12.66 -12.43
CA ARG A 74 8.57 -12.75 -12.76
C ARG A 74 8.87 -11.99 -14.03
N TYR A 75 10.07 -11.45 -14.13
CA TYR A 75 10.53 -10.73 -15.31
C TYR A 75 12.05 -10.91 -15.50
N ARG A 76 12.53 -10.72 -16.73
CA ARG A 76 13.97 -10.62 -17.00
C ARG A 76 14.43 -9.19 -16.78
N ASN A 77 15.47 -9.01 -15.95
CA ASN A 77 16.07 -7.70 -15.78
C ASN A 77 17.04 -7.36 -16.93
N VAL A 78 17.55 -6.13 -16.93
CA VAL A 78 18.51 -5.61 -17.94
C VAL A 78 19.84 -6.38 -17.99
N SER A 79 20.16 -7.15 -16.95
CA SER A 79 21.35 -8.00 -16.89
C SER A 79 21.07 -9.44 -17.37
N GLY A 80 19.87 -9.72 -17.88
CA GLY A 80 19.43 -11.05 -18.32
C GLY A 80 19.02 -12.01 -17.19
N GLY A 81 19.11 -11.58 -15.93
CA GLY A 81 18.73 -12.39 -14.78
C GLY A 81 17.21 -12.46 -14.59
N MET A 82 16.71 -13.64 -14.20
CA MET A 82 15.30 -13.80 -13.84
C MET A 82 15.06 -13.26 -12.43
N VAL A 83 14.14 -12.31 -12.32
CA VAL A 83 13.68 -11.72 -11.07
C VAL A 83 12.31 -12.31 -10.74
N TYR A 84 12.15 -12.79 -9.51
CA TYR A 84 10.89 -13.22 -8.94
C TYR A 84 10.42 -12.18 -7.93
N VAL A 85 9.19 -11.70 -8.10
CA VAL A 85 8.51 -10.80 -7.18
C VAL A 85 7.50 -11.63 -6.38
N GLU A 86 7.81 -11.82 -5.10
CA GLU A 86 7.12 -12.76 -4.22
C GLU A 86 6.39 -11.98 -3.12
N PHE A 87 5.11 -12.29 -2.90
CA PHE A 87 4.33 -11.66 -1.84
C PHE A 87 4.60 -12.41 -0.54
N LEU A 88 5.14 -11.71 0.46
CA LEU A 88 5.46 -12.30 1.75
C LEU A 88 4.29 -12.23 2.73
N GLY A 89 3.48 -11.17 2.66
CA GLY A 89 2.36 -10.97 3.57
C GLY A 89 1.98 -9.52 3.75
N LEU A 90 1.09 -9.27 4.70
CA LEU A 90 0.72 -7.93 5.14
C LEU A 90 1.59 -7.55 6.33
N ILE A 91 2.17 -6.36 6.29
CA ILE A 91 2.77 -5.71 7.45
C ILE A 91 1.66 -5.15 8.34
N ASP A 92 0.65 -4.55 7.70
CA ASP A 92 -0.43 -3.87 8.40
C ASP A 92 -1.65 -3.68 7.48
N LEU A 93 -2.81 -3.43 8.08
CA LEU A 93 -4.09 -3.19 7.43
C LEU A 93 -4.89 -2.17 8.24
N LEU A 94 -5.02 -0.96 7.69
CA LEU A 94 -5.66 0.16 8.35
C LEU A 94 -7.01 0.47 7.69
N GLU A 95 -8.02 0.68 8.52
CA GLU A 95 -9.29 1.28 8.11
C GLU A 95 -9.10 2.79 7.95
N LEU A 96 -9.41 3.31 6.77
CA LEU A 96 -9.43 4.75 6.49
C LEU A 96 -10.86 5.23 6.76
N ASP A 97 -11.13 5.47 8.03
CA ASP A 97 -12.44 5.82 8.56
C ASP A 97 -12.88 7.25 8.17
N SER A 98 -14.00 7.72 8.73
CA SER A 98 -14.55 9.04 8.43
C SER A 98 -13.72 10.21 8.96
N VAL A 99 -12.70 9.97 9.78
CA VAL A 99 -11.78 11.00 10.27
C VAL A 99 -10.62 11.19 9.28
N CYS A 100 -10.39 10.22 8.39
CA CYS A 100 -9.41 10.34 7.33
C CYS A 100 -9.94 11.23 6.21
N GLU A 101 -9.12 12.18 5.76
CA GLU A 101 -9.46 13.03 4.62
C GLU A 101 -9.48 12.19 3.31
N PRO A 102 -10.25 12.60 2.28
CA PRO A 102 -10.37 11.83 1.03
C PRO A 102 -9.02 11.55 0.35
N ASP A 103 -8.05 12.45 0.49
CA ASP A 103 -6.73 12.32 -0.12
C ASP A 103 -5.72 11.57 0.75
N GLU A 104 -6.07 11.22 1.99
CA GLU A 104 -5.21 10.45 2.89
C GLU A 104 -5.17 8.98 2.49
N VAL A 105 -3.96 8.44 2.37
CA VAL A 105 -3.74 7.06 1.89
C VAL A 105 -3.21 6.14 2.98
N TRP A 106 -2.53 6.66 4.00
CA TRP A 106 -1.92 5.92 5.09
C TRP A 106 -1.40 6.89 6.14
N TYR A 107 -1.42 6.52 7.42
CA TYR A 107 -0.65 7.18 8.46
C TYR A 107 -0.10 6.15 9.46
N SER A 108 0.92 6.56 10.23
CA SER A 108 1.47 5.76 11.33
C SER A 108 1.78 6.69 12.50
N MET A 109 1.27 6.36 13.68
CA MET A 109 1.63 7.06 14.91
C MET A 109 2.91 6.47 15.48
N PHE A 110 3.82 7.33 15.97
CA PHE A 110 5.03 6.90 16.65
C PHE A 110 5.54 8.00 17.59
N ALA A 111 6.28 7.60 18.62
CA ALA A 111 6.89 8.52 19.57
C ALA A 111 8.30 8.92 19.11
N THR A 112 8.66 10.20 19.28
CA THR A 112 10.00 10.72 19.02
C THR A 112 10.31 11.89 19.94
N THR A 113 11.57 12.04 20.33
CA THR A 113 12.05 13.20 21.09
C THR A 113 12.43 14.39 20.20
N ASN A 114 12.56 14.17 18.89
CA ASN A 114 12.93 15.22 17.93
C ASN A 114 12.18 15.06 16.61
N PRO A 115 10.93 15.58 16.51
CA PRO A 115 10.11 15.42 15.32
C PRO A 115 10.69 16.16 14.10
N HIS A 116 11.42 17.27 14.29
CA HIS A 116 11.98 18.05 13.17
C HIS A 116 12.98 17.26 12.31
N ARG A 117 13.64 16.24 12.86
CA ARG A 117 14.56 15.37 12.10
C ARG A 117 13.85 14.48 11.08
N LEU A 118 12.54 14.32 11.18
CA LEU A 118 11.73 13.54 10.26
C LEU A 118 11.40 14.30 8.97
N ILE A 119 11.49 15.63 9.01
CA ILE A 119 11.16 16.50 7.89
C ILE A 119 12.33 16.50 6.92
N ALA A 120 12.13 15.92 5.73
CA ALA A 120 13.12 15.97 4.68
C ALA A 120 13.17 17.38 4.05
N PRO A 121 14.38 17.91 3.74
CA PRO A 121 14.51 19.09 2.90
C PRO A 121 13.87 18.86 1.52
N MET A 122 13.25 19.89 0.93
CA MET A 122 12.56 19.81 -0.37
C MET A 122 13.40 19.09 -1.45
N LYS A 123 14.67 19.47 -1.63
CA LYS A 123 15.58 18.87 -2.63
C LYS A 123 15.85 17.38 -2.43
N LYS A 124 15.48 16.80 -1.28
CA LYS A 124 15.62 15.38 -0.96
C LYS A 124 14.30 14.59 -1.10
N LEU A 125 13.18 15.25 -1.38
CA LEU A 125 11.93 14.54 -1.66
C LEU A 125 12.02 13.88 -3.04
N ALA A 126 11.49 12.66 -3.17
CA ALA A 126 11.68 11.82 -4.36
C ALA A 126 11.27 12.48 -5.68
N VAL A 127 10.22 13.32 -5.66
CA VAL A 127 9.75 14.06 -6.84
C VAL A 127 10.76 15.07 -7.39
N PHE A 128 11.67 15.57 -6.54
CA PHE A 128 12.70 16.55 -6.92
C PHE A 128 14.08 15.90 -7.10
N MET A 129 14.20 14.60 -6.92
CA MET A 129 15.44 13.88 -7.21
C MET A 129 15.44 13.48 -8.69
N ASP A 130 16.58 13.64 -9.36
CA ASP A 130 16.84 13.09 -10.70
C ASP A 130 16.95 11.56 -10.63
N VAL A 131 15.82 10.90 -10.40
CA VAL A 131 15.67 9.45 -10.54
C VAL A 131 14.96 9.14 -11.87
N PRO A 132 15.35 8.07 -12.57
CA PRO A 132 14.71 7.67 -13.82
C PRO A 132 13.18 7.60 -13.69
N GLY A 133 12.47 8.22 -14.64
CA GLY A 133 11.02 8.53 -14.60
C GLY A 133 10.04 7.35 -14.55
N SER A 134 10.48 6.15 -14.22
CA SER A 134 9.62 5.05 -13.82
C SER A 134 10.26 4.26 -12.70
N ILE A 135 9.43 3.72 -11.79
CA ILE A 135 9.89 2.82 -10.72
C ILE A 135 10.72 1.67 -11.32
N GLY A 136 10.40 1.16 -12.52
CA GLY A 136 11.18 0.11 -13.18
C GLY A 136 12.57 0.53 -13.70
N ALA A 137 12.80 1.83 -13.90
CA ALA A 137 14.08 2.37 -14.38
C ALA A 137 14.98 2.87 -13.24
N ALA A 138 14.44 3.05 -12.04
CA ALA A 138 15.21 3.57 -10.92
C ALA A 138 16.26 2.55 -10.43
N ILE A 139 17.50 3.00 -10.23
CA ILE A 139 18.64 2.16 -9.86
C ILE A 139 18.39 1.36 -8.56
N TRP A 140 17.59 1.90 -7.63
CA TRP A 140 17.19 1.22 -6.39
C TRP A 140 16.09 0.16 -6.56
N ALA A 141 15.34 0.22 -7.66
CA ALA A 141 14.34 -0.77 -8.03
C ALA A 141 14.90 -1.89 -8.92
N SER A 142 16.17 -1.78 -9.33
CA SER A 142 16.90 -2.87 -9.97
C SER A 142 17.49 -3.76 -8.87
N PRO A 143 17.00 -4.99 -8.66
CA PRO A 143 17.50 -5.88 -7.61
C PRO A 143 18.95 -6.37 -7.85
N ALA A 144 19.56 -5.96 -8.98
CA ALA A 144 21.00 -5.93 -9.15
C ALA A 144 21.40 -4.52 -9.64
N PRO A 145 22.38 -3.84 -9.02
CA PRO A 145 22.91 -2.62 -9.60
C PRO A 145 23.45 -2.96 -11.00
N PRO A 146 23.20 -2.13 -12.03
CA PRO A 146 23.85 -2.32 -13.31
C PRO A 146 25.36 -2.35 -13.07
N LYS A 147 26.04 -3.39 -13.58
CA LYS A 147 27.51 -3.40 -13.55
C LYS A 147 27.95 -2.15 -14.28
N LEU A 148 28.46 -1.15 -13.55
CA LEU A 148 29.10 0.00 -14.16
C LEU A 148 30.19 -0.57 -15.07
N ARG A 149 29.98 -0.50 -16.39
CA ARG A 149 31.06 -0.74 -17.34
C ARG A 149 32.06 0.37 -17.06
N ARG A 150 33.09 0.05 -16.27
CA ARG A 150 34.30 0.87 -16.21
C ARG A 150 34.78 0.95 -17.66
N ARG A 151 34.58 2.10 -18.30
CA ARG A 151 35.35 2.43 -19.50
C ARG A 151 36.81 2.36 -19.05
N LYS A 152 37.55 1.39 -19.58
CA LYS A 152 39.01 1.39 -19.44
C LYS A 152 39.49 2.70 -20.09
N PRO A 153 40.44 3.43 -19.46
CA PRO A 153 41.08 4.56 -20.10
C PRO A 153 41.76 4.13 -21.40
#